data_AF-A0A820HII7-F1
#
_entry.id   AF-A0A820HII7-F1
#
_cell.length_a   1.000
_cell.length_b   1.000
_cell.length_c   1.000
_cell.angle_alpha   90.00
_cell.angle_beta   90.00
_cell.angle_gamma   90.00
#
_symmetry.space_group_name_H-M   'P 1'
#
loop_
_entity.id
_entity.type
_entity.pdbx_description
1 polymer ?
#
loop_
_entity_poly.entity_id
_entity_poly.type
_entity_poly.pdbx_seq_one_letter_code
_entity_poly.pdbx_strand_id
1 'polypeptide(L)'
;QTITSANILTEINPLYRCLSLDELFNKTFINQHLLKRIKYYHIPCQEQINLICFYDSTHICLCDLSRQTNCFEFDHNVTYDCRGYNLCENDGKCFQDKQICPTSAFCSCPECFFGSRCQFSTQQLILSLDFILGIINNVFSYLTFIKGETRNVGCGIYLFVTSIISLIIITIFIIKLTILFLSQMHLLNNRLFIHIQCIITDFFLRSLLSISDWLSACVAIERAVTILKGANFNKNQSKRIAKQVILFVCILTFLTYIHDPIHRHLIDDEEEQRTWCVIKYPSSLQIYDWILNVLHFSIPPLINCISALIIIIYATRTRSKAQKKLLYRQILREQFQHHKHLLISPCILIILALPRLI
;
A
#
# COMPACT_ATOMS: atom_id res chain seq x y z
N GLN A 1 -35.74 -45.17 -15.21
CA GLN A 1 -34.56 -45.00 -14.36
C GLN A 1 -34.53 -43.56 -13.90
N THR A 2 -34.63 -43.36 -12.60
CA THR A 2 -34.63 -42.06 -11.89
C THR A 2 -33.24 -41.44 -12.00
N ILE A 3 -33.13 -40.26 -12.62
CA ILE A 3 -31.89 -39.48 -12.65
C ILE A 3 -31.68 -38.90 -11.26
N THR A 4 -30.78 -39.51 -10.48
CA THR A 4 -30.28 -38.96 -9.24
C THR A 4 -29.46 -37.72 -9.54
N SER A 5 -29.75 -36.61 -8.86
CA SER A 5 -28.98 -35.37 -8.94
C SER A 5 -27.55 -35.64 -8.45
N ALA A 6 -26.59 -35.72 -9.39
CA ALA A 6 -25.17 -35.78 -9.06
C ALA A 6 -24.70 -34.38 -8.62
N ASN A 7 -24.19 -34.25 -7.41
CA ASN A 7 -23.47 -33.05 -6.99
C ASN A 7 -22.13 -33.03 -7.71
N ILE A 8 -22.02 -32.18 -8.73
CA ILE A 8 -20.77 -31.99 -9.48
C ILE A 8 -19.90 -31.02 -8.69
N LEU A 9 -18.87 -31.55 -8.02
CA LEU A 9 -17.76 -30.76 -7.47
C LEU A 9 -16.79 -30.48 -8.63
N THR A 10 -16.65 -29.22 -9.01
CA THR A 10 -15.79 -28.76 -10.11
C THR A 10 -14.71 -27.84 -9.56
N GLU A 11 -13.46 -28.06 -9.97
CA GLU A 11 -12.32 -27.21 -9.65
C GLU A 11 -11.95 -26.36 -10.88
N ILE A 12 -11.86 -25.04 -10.70
CA ILE A 12 -11.52 -24.11 -11.78
C ILE A 12 -10.00 -24.14 -11.97
N ASN A 13 -9.55 -24.75 -13.08
CA ASN A 13 -8.14 -24.81 -13.46
C ASN A 13 -7.92 -24.02 -14.76
N PRO A 14 -6.89 -23.15 -14.86
CA PRO A 14 -6.56 -22.44 -16.11
C PRO A 14 -6.35 -23.36 -17.32
N LEU A 15 -5.94 -24.61 -17.10
CA LEU A 15 -5.79 -25.64 -18.15
C LEU A 15 -7.13 -26.04 -18.79
N TYR A 16 -8.26 -25.72 -18.15
CA TYR A 16 -9.61 -26.02 -18.64
C TYR A 16 -10.25 -24.84 -19.38
N ARG A 17 -9.47 -23.78 -19.68
CA ARG A 17 -9.92 -22.68 -20.54
C ARG A 17 -10.20 -23.17 -21.96
N CYS A 18 -11.38 -22.86 -22.49
CA CYS A 18 -11.66 -23.10 -23.90
C CYS A 18 -10.85 -22.13 -24.79
N LEU A 19 -10.20 -22.67 -25.82
CA LEU A 19 -9.40 -21.87 -26.76
C LEU A 19 -10.31 -21.20 -27.81
N SER A 20 -9.94 -20.01 -28.29
CA SER A 20 -10.60 -19.42 -29.46
C SER A 20 -10.23 -20.22 -30.72
N LEU A 21 -11.13 -20.29 -31.71
CA LEU A 21 -10.83 -20.82 -33.03
C LEU A 21 -9.64 -20.10 -33.70
N ASP A 22 -9.42 -18.82 -33.35
CA ASP A 22 -8.25 -18.01 -33.75
C ASP A 22 -6.91 -18.56 -33.26
N GLU A 23 -6.93 -19.29 -32.14
CA GLU A 23 -5.76 -19.90 -31.54
C GLU A 23 -5.47 -21.30 -32.12
N LEU A 24 -6.46 -21.92 -32.77
CA LEU A 24 -6.39 -23.30 -33.26
C LEU A 24 -6.18 -23.42 -34.77
N PHE A 25 -6.66 -22.45 -35.55
CA PHE A 25 -6.59 -22.50 -37.01
C PHE A 25 -5.94 -21.25 -37.60
N ASN A 26 -5.46 -21.37 -38.84
CA ASN A 26 -4.91 -20.23 -39.59
C ASN A 26 -6.01 -19.20 -39.92
N LYS A 27 -5.65 -17.90 -39.90
CA LYS A 27 -6.56 -16.79 -40.24
C LYS A 27 -7.32 -16.97 -41.56
N THR A 28 -6.68 -17.57 -42.57
CA THR A 28 -7.29 -17.84 -43.89
C THR A 28 -8.47 -18.81 -43.79
N PHE A 29 -8.41 -19.78 -42.87
CA PHE A 29 -9.49 -20.74 -42.61
C PHE A 29 -10.65 -20.08 -41.86
N ILE A 30 -10.34 -19.21 -40.91
CA ILE A 30 -11.34 -18.55 -40.06
C ILE A 30 -12.22 -17.59 -40.85
N ASN A 31 -11.65 -16.95 -41.88
CA ASN A 31 -12.39 -16.08 -42.79
C ASN A 31 -13.32 -16.83 -43.77
N GLN A 32 -13.33 -18.17 -43.76
CA GLN A 32 -14.25 -18.94 -44.58
C GLN A 32 -15.67 -18.95 -44.01
N HIS A 33 -16.65 -19.18 -44.89
CA HIS A 33 -18.05 -19.33 -44.49
C HIS A 33 -18.23 -20.46 -43.46
N LEU A 34 -19.10 -20.25 -42.46
CA LEU A 34 -19.34 -21.17 -41.35
C LEU A 34 -19.53 -22.64 -41.78
N LEU A 35 -20.33 -22.88 -42.83
CA LEU A 35 -20.59 -24.22 -43.39
C LEU A 35 -19.33 -24.96 -43.86
N LYS A 36 -18.26 -24.24 -44.24
CA LYS A 36 -16.96 -24.84 -44.56
C LYS A 36 -16.18 -25.11 -43.30
N ARG A 37 -16.17 -24.17 -42.35
CA ARG A 37 -15.45 -24.29 -41.08
C ARG A 37 -15.92 -25.48 -40.24
N ILE A 38 -17.24 -25.63 -40.08
CA ILE A 38 -17.85 -26.64 -39.21
C ILE A 38 -17.47 -28.08 -39.58
N LYS A 39 -17.16 -28.33 -40.87
CA LYS A 39 -16.72 -29.64 -41.35
C LYS A 39 -15.39 -30.07 -40.74
N TYR A 40 -14.57 -29.13 -40.30
CA TYR A 40 -13.23 -29.39 -39.76
C TYR A 40 -13.16 -29.23 -38.23
N TYR A 41 -14.28 -28.96 -37.55
CA TYR A 41 -14.31 -28.77 -36.09
C TYR A 41 -13.97 -30.05 -35.31
N HIS A 42 -13.98 -31.22 -35.95
CA HIS A 42 -13.51 -32.47 -35.34
C HIS A 42 -11.98 -32.56 -35.19
N ILE A 43 -11.22 -31.83 -36.01
CA ILE A 43 -9.75 -31.96 -36.09
C ILE A 43 -9.04 -31.55 -34.78
N PRO A 44 -9.35 -30.40 -34.13
CA PRO A 44 -8.65 -29.98 -32.93
C PRO A 44 -8.78 -30.99 -31.79
N CYS A 45 -9.94 -31.64 -31.66
CA CYS A 45 -10.13 -32.70 -30.67
C CYS A 45 -9.30 -33.94 -30.99
N GLN A 46 -9.01 -34.25 -32.26
CA GLN A 46 -8.17 -35.39 -32.63
C GLN A 46 -6.67 -35.09 -32.45
N GLU A 47 -6.23 -33.89 -32.79
CA GLU A 47 -4.80 -33.53 -32.77
C GLU A 47 -4.29 -33.14 -31.39
N GLN A 48 -5.12 -32.49 -30.55
CA GLN A 48 -4.72 -32.02 -29.23
C GLN A 48 -5.40 -32.83 -28.13
N ILE A 49 -4.74 -33.87 -27.62
CA ILE A 49 -5.30 -34.82 -26.62
C ILE A 49 -5.82 -34.10 -25.36
N ASN A 50 -5.17 -33.01 -24.93
CA ASN A 50 -5.54 -32.26 -23.73
C ASN A 50 -6.59 -31.17 -23.98
N LEU A 51 -7.04 -30.97 -25.23
CA LEU A 51 -8.08 -30.00 -25.54
C LEU A 51 -9.43 -30.52 -25.04
N ILE A 52 -10.07 -29.73 -24.18
CA ILE A 52 -11.39 -30.03 -23.60
C ILE A 52 -12.48 -29.31 -24.39
N CYS A 53 -12.24 -28.06 -24.78
CA CYS A 53 -13.22 -27.24 -25.47
C CYS A 53 -12.56 -26.12 -26.26
N PHE A 54 -13.30 -25.62 -27.26
CA PHE A 54 -12.97 -24.43 -28.03
C PHE A 54 -14.24 -23.73 -28.49
N TYR A 55 -14.14 -22.48 -28.93
CA TYR A 55 -15.30 -21.71 -29.36
C TYR A 55 -15.00 -20.81 -30.56
N ASP A 56 -16.06 -20.47 -31.30
CA ASP A 56 -16.01 -19.46 -32.36
C ASP A 56 -16.96 -18.28 -32.03
N SER A 57 -17.42 -17.52 -33.02
CA SER A 57 -18.32 -16.38 -32.79
C SER A 57 -19.75 -16.77 -32.37
N THR A 58 -20.19 -18.00 -32.65
CA THR A 58 -21.59 -18.43 -32.47
C THR A 58 -21.75 -19.84 -31.90
N HIS A 59 -20.67 -20.59 -31.71
CA HIS A 59 -20.69 -21.96 -31.22
C HIS A 59 -19.61 -22.18 -30.16
N ILE A 60 -19.96 -22.99 -29.17
CA ILE A 60 -19.01 -23.64 -28.28
C ILE A 60 -18.95 -25.13 -28.59
N CYS A 61 -17.74 -25.67 -28.66
CA CYS A 61 -17.48 -27.06 -29.01
C CYS A 61 -16.76 -27.77 -27.86
N LEU A 62 -17.24 -28.96 -27.50
CA LEU A 62 -16.68 -29.81 -26.46
C LEU A 62 -16.07 -31.06 -27.09
N CYS A 63 -14.86 -31.43 -26.65
CA CYS A 63 -14.22 -32.69 -27.00
C CYS A 63 -14.65 -33.77 -25.99
N ASP A 64 -15.28 -34.84 -26.46
CA ASP A 64 -15.64 -35.97 -25.61
C ASP A 64 -14.45 -36.90 -25.33
N LEU A 65 -14.68 -37.92 -24.50
CA LEU A 65 -13.67 -38.93 -24.16
C LEU A 65 -13.23 -39.77 -25.39
N SER A 66 -14.09 -39.86 -26.41
CA SER A 66 -13.80 -40.54 -27.68
C SER A 66 -13.15 -39.62 -28.72
N ARG A 67 -12.78 -38.39 -28.31
CA ARG A 67 -12.19 -37.34 -29.15
C ARG A 67 -13.10 -36.91 -30.32
N GLN A 68 -14.41 -37.08 -30.16
CA GLN A 68 -15.42 -36.49 -31.02
C GLN A 68 -15.79 -35.10 -30.53
N THR A 69 -16.21 -34.25 -31.46
CA THR A 69 -16.57 -32.86 -31.16
C THR A 69 -18.07 -32.69 -31.18
N ASN A 70 -18.60 -32.17 -30.08
CA ASN A 70 -20.00 -31.77 -29.98
C ASN A 70 -20.07 -30.25 -29.88
N CYS A 71 -20.62 -29.62 -30.91
CA CYS A 71 -20.76 -28.17 -30.98
C CYS A 71 -22.22 -27.75 -30.76
N PHE A 72 -22.39 -26.70 -29.97
CA PHE A 72 -23.67 -26.14 -29.61
C PHE A 72 -23.66 -24.67 -29.96
N GLU A 73 -24.78 -24.16 -30.46
CA GLU A 73 -24.96 -22.72 -30.62
C GLU A 73 -24.81 -22.04 -29.24
N PHE A 74 -23.96 -21.03 -29.19
CA PHE A 74 -23.64 -20.31 -27.98
C PHE A 74 -23.53 -18.84 -28.31
N ASP A 75 -24.45 -18.05 -27.75
CA ASP A 75 -24.41 -16.61 -27.89
C ASP A 75 -23.46 -16.02 -26.83
N HIS A 76 -22.28 -15.64 -27.30
CA HIS A 76 -21.23 -15.02 -26.48
C HIS A 76 -21.62 -13.63 -25.96
N ASN A 77 -22.68 -13.03 -26.50
CA ASN A 77 -23.17 -11.72 -26.11
C ASN A 77 -24.32 -11.79 -25.12
N VAL A 78 -24.74 -12.97 -24.66
CA VAL A 78 -25.74 -13.10 -23.60
C VAL A 78 -25.20 -12.50 -22.32
N THR A 79 -25.71 -11.32 -21.98
CA THR A 79 -25.51 -10.68 -20.68
C THR A 79 -26.64 -11.08 -19.76
N TYR A 80 -26.31 -11.70 -18.64
CA TYR A 80 -27.28 -11.98 -17.59
C TYR A 80 -27.47 -10.75 -16.72
N ASP A 81 -28.71 -10.32 -16.51
CA ASP A 81 -29.05 -9.19 -15.65
C ASP A 81 -29.10 -9.55 -14.15
N CYS A 82 -28.96 -10.84 -13.83
CA CYS A 82 -29.07 -11.39 -12.47
C CYS A 82 -30.28 -10.82 -11.70
N ARG A 83 -31.43 -10.72 -12.38
CA ARG A 83 -32.69 -10.12 -11.87
C ARG A 83 -32.57 -8.66 -11.40
N GLY A 84 -31.60 -7.91 -11.89
CA GLY A 84 -31.42 -6.49 -11.57
C GLY A 84 -30.95 -6.22 -10.14
N TYR A 85 -30.54 -7.24 -9.39
CA TYR A 85 -29.80 -7.05 -8.15
C TYR A 85 -28.33 -6.94 -8.51
N ASN A 86 -27.66 -5.85 -8.13
CA ASN A 86 -26.21 -5.66 -8.22
C ASN A 86 -25.48 -6.72 -7.36
N LEU A 87 -25.52 -7.98 -7.78
CA LEU A 87 -24.98 -9.11 -7.04
C LEU A 87 -23.45 -9.03 -7.06
N CYS A 88 -22.87 -8.68 -8.20
CA CYS A 88 -21.45 -8.44 -8.32
C CYS A 88 -21.14 -6.96 -8.06
N GLU A 89 -20.19 -6.71 -7.17
CA GLU A 89 -19.68 -5.39 -6.83
C GLU A 89 -18.46 -5.05 -7.69
N ASN A 90 -18.01 -3.79 -7.68
CA ASN A 90 -16.77 -3.33 -8.34
C ASN A 90 -16.64 -3.78 -9.80
N ASP A 91 -17.68 -3.54 -10.62
CA ASP A 91 -17.71 -3.88 -12.06
C ASP A 91 -17.54 -5.38 -12.37
N GLY A 92 -17.82 -6.26 -11.40
CA GLY A 92 -17.85 -7.70 -11.61
C GLY A 92 -18.92 -8.14 -12.63
N LYS A 93 -18.55 -9.03 -13.56
CA LYS A 93 -19.49 -9.60 -14.53
C LYS A 93 -20.27 -10.74 -13.90
N CYS A 94 -21.60 -10.66 -13.94
CA CYS A 94 -22.48 -11.68 -13.38
C CYS A 94 -22.79 -12.79 -14.39
N PHE A 95 -22.71 -14.04 -13.94
CA PHE A 95 -23.14 -15.22 -14.69
C PHE A 95 -24.13 -16.02 -13.84
N GLN A 96 -25.14 -16.60 -14.47
CA GLN A 96 -26.16 -17.40 -13.79
C GLN A 96 -26.44 -18.70 -14.56
N ASP A 97 -26.91 -19.72 -13.85
CA ASP A 97 -27.19 -21.04 -14.42
C ASP A 97 -28.39 -21.07 -15.38
N LYS A 98 -29.46 -20.33 -15.06
CA LYS A 98 -30.69 -20.27 -15.85
C LYS A 98 -31.14 -18.84 -16.07
N GLN A 99 -31.52 -18.53 -17.31
CA GLN A 99 -32.04 -17.20 -17.66
C GLN A 99 -33.39 -16.91 -16.99
N ILE A 100 -34.29 -17.90 -16.97
CA ILE A 100 -35.61 -17.83 -16.37
C ILE A 100 -35.57 -18.70 -15.11
N CYS A 101 -35.46 -18.06 -13.93
CA CYS A 101 -35.30 -18.67 -12.60
C CYS A 101 -33.90 -19.25 -12.31
N PRO A 102 -32.89 -18.39 -12.09
CA PRO A 102 -31.56 -18.82 -11.68
C PRO A 102 -31.59 -19.49 -10.29
N THR A 103 -30.86 -20.58 -10.12
CA THR A 103 -30.63 -21.25 -8.83
C THR A 103 -29.21 -21.03 -8.30
N SER A 104 -28.28 -20.63 -9.18
CA SER A 104 -26.91 -20.27 -8.80
C SER A 104 -26.41 -19.13 -9.68
N ALA A 105 -25.62 -18.24 -9.07
CA ALA A 105 -24.97 -17.14 -9.77
C ALA A 105 -23.52 -17.01 -9.25
N PHE A 106 -22.63 -16.59 -10.14
CA PHE A 106 -21.22 -16.38 -9.85
C PHE A 106 -20.74 -15.08 -10.48
N CYS A 107 -19.80 -14.41 -9.81
CA CYS A 107 -19.23 -13.16 -10.26
C CYS A 107 -17.81 -13.36 -10.78
N SER A 108 -17.56 -12.99 -12.03
CA SER A 108 -16.22 -12.87 -12.59
C SER A 108 -15.68 -11.49 -12.28
N CYS A 109 -14.64 -11.43 -11.46
CA CYS A 109 -14.08 -10.17 -10.98
C CYS A 109 -13.04 -9.58 -11.95
N PRO A 110 -13.02 -8.25 -12.12
CA PRO A 110 -11.92 -7.58 -12.80
C PRO A 110 -10.61 -7.72 -12.02
N GLU A 111 -9.50 -7.36 -12.66
CA GLU A 111 -8.18 -7.40 -12.03
C GLU A 111 -8.17 -6.63 -10.71
N CYS A 112 -7.42 -7.13 -9.73
CA CYS A 112 -7.30 -6.55 -8.38
C CYS A 112 -8.53 -6.68 -7.46
N PHE A 113 -9.62 -7.35 -7.88
CA PHE A 113 -10.80 -7.64 -7.05
C PHE A 113 -11.01 -9.14 -6.82
N PHE A 114 -11.54 -9.51 -5.65
CA PHE A 114 -11.77 -10.91 -5.25
C PHE A 114 -12.94 -11.06 -4.27
N GLY A 115 -13.31 -12.31 -4.00
CA GLY A 115 -14.49 -12.68 -3.21
C GLY A 115 -15.64 -13.15 -4.10
N SER A 116 -16.64 -13.79 -3.49
CA SER A 116 -17.79 -14.35 -4.21
C SER A 116 -18.64 -13.32 -4.96
N ARG A 117 -18.52 -12.05 -4.60
CA ARG A 117 -19.22 -10.90 -5.20
C ARG A 117 -18.25 -9.83 -5.71
N CYS A 118 -16.95 -10.13 -5.80
CA CYS A 118 -15.92 -9.13 -6.12
C CYS A 118 -15.84 -7.97 -5.12
N GLN A 119 -16.26 -8.21 -3.88
CA GLN A 119 -16.42 -7.19 -2.84
C GLN A 119 -15.10 -6.69 -2.24
N PHE A 120 -13.99 -7.40 -2.46
CA PHE A 120 -12.70 -7.04 -1.87
C PHE A 120 -11.72 -6.56 -2.94
N SER A 121 -10.95 -5.52 -2.62
CA SER A 121 -9.85 -5.04 -3.45
C SER A 121 -8.49 -5.31 -2.80
N THR A 122 -7.48 -5.56 -3.64
CA THR A 122 -6.09 -5.78 -3.19
C THR A 122 -5.55 -4.55 -2.44
N GLN A 123 -5.93 -3.35 -2.85
CA GLN A 123 -5.55 -2.11 -2.17
C GLN A 123 -6.13 -2.01 -0.76
N GLN A 124 -7.39 -2.39 -0.57
CA GLN A 124 -8.05 -2.40 0.74
C GLN A 124 -7.40 -3.42 1.69
N LEU A 125 -7.01 -4.59 1.18
CA LEU A 125 -6.28 -5.57 1.98
C LEU A 125 -4.91 -5.08 2.42
N ILE A 126 -4.13 -4.49 1.50
CA ILE A 126 -2.81 -3.94 1.85
C ILE A 126 -2.96 -2.85 2.93
N LEU A 127 -3.90 -1.93 2.74
CA LEU A 127 -4.17 -0.85 3.70
C LEU A 127 -4.58 -1.39 5.09
N SER A 128 -5.44 -2.41 5.13
CA SER A 128 -5.87 -3.01 6.41
C SER A 128 -4.75 -3.78 7.11
N LEU A 129 -3.90 -4.47 6.37
CA LEU A 129 -2.74 -5.18 6.93
C LEU A 129 -1.70 -4.20 7.50
N ASP A 130 -1.32 -3.18 6.72
CA ASP A 130 -0.38 -2.14 7.15
C ASP A 130 -0.86 -1.42 8.40
N PHE A 131 -2.17 -1.20 8.49
CA PHE A 131 -2.82 -0.59 9.63
C PHE A 131 -2.71 -1.43 10.91
N ILE A 132 -3.05 -2.72 10.84
CA ILE A 132 -2.97 -3.65 11.98
C ILE A 132 -1.52 -3.75 12.48
N LEU A 133 -0.58 -3.95 11.56
CA LEU A 133 0.85 -4.01 11.88
C LEU A 133 1.34 -2.69 12.48
N GLY A 134 0.90 -1.55 11.93
CA GLY A 134 1.22 -0.21 12.42
C GLY A 134 0.78 0.02 13.86
N ILE A 135 -0.46 -0.33 14.21
CA ILE A 135 -0.97 -0.21 15.58
C ILE A 135 -0.16 -1.07 16.54
N ILE A 136 0.02 -2.36 16.21
CA ILE A 136 0.71 -3.31 17.08
C ILE A 136 2.14 -2.80 17.38
N ASN A 137 2.87 -2.37 16.35
CA ASN A 137 4.22 -1.84 16.49
C ASN A 137 4.27 -0.57 17.35
N ASN A 138 3.33 0.35 17.16
CA ASN A 138 3.29 1.60 17.92
C ASN A 138 2.89 1.38 19.38
N VAL A 139 1.97 0.45 19.66
CA VAL A 139 1.59 0.07 21.02
C VAL A 139 2.77 -0.59 21.75
N PHE A 140 3.46 -1.55 21.12
CA PHE A 140 4.66 -2.16 21.74
C PHE A 140 5.78 -1.15 21.95
N SER A 141 5.98 -0.23 21.01
CA SER A 141 6.95 0.86 21.16
C SER A 141 6.59 1.75 22.35
N TYR A 142 5.32 2.14 22.48
CA TYR A 142 4.82 2.90 23.63
C TYR A 142 5.06 2.16 24.95
N LEU A 143 4.68 0.88 25.04
CA LEU A 143 4.89 0.04 26.23
C LEU A 143 6.37 -0.16 26.58
N THR A 144 7.26 -0.10 25.59
CA THR A 144 8.70 -0.20 25.80
C THR A 144 9.28 1.10 26.37
N PHE A 145 8.87 2.25 25.83
CA PHE A 145 9.41 3.55 26.21
C PHE A 145 8.70 4.21 27.39
N ILE A 146 7.53 3.72 27.81
CA ILE A 146 6.89 4.16 29.06
C ILE A 146 7.71 3.77 30.29
N LYS A 147 8.43 2.63 30.22
CA LYS A 147 9.31 2.18 31.30
C LYS A 147 10.39 3.23 31.57
N GLY A 148 10.57 3.62 32.83
CA GLY A 148 11.49 4.71 33.21
C GLY A 148 12.95 4.43 32.83
N GLU A 149 13.36 3.15 32.84
CA GLU A 149 14.73 2.74 32.57
C GLU A 149 15.23 3.10 31.16
N THR A 150 14.35 3.01 30.16
CA THR A 150 14.69 3.33 28.76
C THR A 150 14.80 4.85 28.54
N ARG A 151 14.20 5.66 29.43
CA ARG A 151 14.21 7.13 29.42
C ARG A 151 15.31 7.75 30.27
N ASN A 152 16.32 6.96 30.64
CA ASN A 152 17.48 7.43 31.41
C ASN A 152 18.37 8.42 30.64
N VAL A 153 18.24 8.48 29.31
CA VAL A 153 18.97 9.36 28.39
C VAL A 153 17.98 10.06 27.45
N GLY A 154 18.34 11.23 26.93
CA GLY A 154 17.52 12.03 26.02
C GLY A 154 16.99 11.25 24.81
N CYS A 155 17.79 10.35 24.23
CA CYS A 155 17.37 9.45 23.15
C CYS A 155 16.08 8.67 23.49
N GLY A 156 15.93 8.20 24.73
CA GLY A 156 14.73 7.49 25.16
C GLY A 156 13.51 8.39 25.30
N ILE A 157 13.71 9.67 25.62
CA ILE A 157 12.63 10.67 25.67
C ILE A 157 12.13 10.97 24.26
N TYR A 158 13.04 11.16 23.28
CA TYR A 158 12.63 11.34 21.89
C TYR A 158 11.82 10.14 21.39
N LEU A 159 12.30 8.91 21.61
CA LEU A 159 11.60 7.69 21.18
C LEU A 159 10.22 7.52 21.86
N PHE A 160 10.09 7.94 23.12
CA PHE A 160 8.80 7.96 23.81
C PHE A 160 7.83 8.98 23.20
N VAL A 161 8.31 10.19 22.87
CA VAL A 161 7.46 11.20 22.22
C VAL A 161 7.09 10.77 20.81
N THR A 162 8.03 10.20 20.05
CA THR A 162 7.76 9.65 18.71
C THR A 162 6.71 8.54 18.78
N SER A 163 6.72 7.63 19.76
CA SER A 163 5.69 6.58 19.86
C SER A 163 4.30 7.14 20.14
N ILE A 164 4.19 8.18 20.97
CA ILE A 164 2.92 8.91 21.19
C ILE A 164 2.46 9.58 19.89
N ILE A 165 3.36 10.29 19.20
CA ILE A 165 3.05 10.95 17.92
C ILE A 165 2.58 9.94 16.89
N SER A 166 3.24 8.79 16.76
CA SER A 166 2.85 7.73 15.82
C SER A 166 1.46 7.16 16.12
N LEU A 167 1.08 7.00 17.39
CA LEU A 167 -0.28 6.61 17.75
C LEU A 167 -1.30 7.68 17.32
N ILE A 168 -1.01 8.96 17.57
CA ILE A 168 -1.87 10.08 17.16
C ILE A 168 -2.01 10.13 15.63
N ILE A 169 -0.92 9.98 14.87
CA ILE A 169 -0.94 9.95 13.40
C ILE A 169 -1.87 8.85 12.90
N ILE A 170 -1.73 7.63 13.43
CA ILE A 170 -2.59 6.51 13.04
C ILE A 170 -4.06 6.83 13.36
N THR A 171 -4.35 7.36 14.55
CA THR A 171 -5.73 7.73 14.92
C THR A 171 -6.32 8.78 13.98
N ILE A 172 -5.57 9.84 13.64
CA ILE A 172 -6.05 10.87 12.69
C ILE A 172 -6.26 10.28 11.30
N PHE A 173 -5.36 9.39 10.85
CA PHE A 173 -5.47 8.74 9.56
C PHE A 173 -6.73 7.85 9.47
N ILE A 174 -7.05 7.08 10.52
CA ILE A 174 -8.32 6.32 10.59
C ILE A 174 -9.50 7.26 10.46
N ILE A 175 -9.52 8.33 11.26
CA ILE A 175 -10.64 9.28 11.28
C ILE A 175 -10.82 9.87 9.88
N LYS A 176 -9.74 10.28 9.20
CA LYS A 176 -9.77 10.79 7.83
C LYS A 176 -10.33 9.76 6.84
N LEU A 177 -9.88 8.50 6.91
CA LEU A 177 -10.36 7.43 6.04
C LEU A 177 -11.84 7.11 6.28
N THR A 178 -12.27 7.05 7.53
CA THR A 178 -13.68 6.80 7.89
C THR A 178 -14.57 7.93 7.40
N ILE A 179 -14.15 9.20 7.56
CA ILE A 179 -14.91 10.35 7.04
C ILE A 179 -15.00 10.31 5.51
N LEU A 180 -13.90 9.99 4.82
CA LEU A 180 -13.89 9.85 3.37
C LEU A 180 -14.88 8.77 2.91
N PHE A 181 -14.85 7.60 3.55
CA PHE A 181 -15.76 6.50 3.23
C PHE A 181 -17.23 6.87 3.49
N LEU A 182 -17.53 7.48 4.64
CA LEU A 182 -18.88 7.94 4.97
C LEU A 182 -19.38 9.03 4.02
N SER A 183 -18.48 9.90 3.53
CA SER A 183 -18.80 10.91 2.52
C SER A 183 -19.13 10.27 1.17
N GLN A 184 -18.40 9.21 0.76
CA GLN A 184 -18.66 8.49 -0.50
C GLN A 184 -19.97 7.70 -0.46
N MET A 185 -20.39 7.23 0.71
CA MET A 185 -21.71 6.62 0.91
C MET A 185 -22.86 7.65 1.02
N HIS A 186 -22.60 8.95 0.79
CA HIS A 186 -23.55 10.05 0.97
C HIS A 186 -24.24 10.09 2.35
N LEU A 187 -23.61 9.50 3.38
CA LEU A 187 -24.10 9.53 4.76
C LEU A 187 -23.75 10.85 5.46
N LEU A 188 -22.65 11.49 5.05
CA LEU A 188 -22.22 12.80 5.53
C LEU A 188 -22.37 13.84 4.43
N ASN A 189 -23.42 14.66 4.51
CA ASN A 189 -23.70 15.70 3.50
C ASN A 189 -23.35 17.12 3.98
N ASN A 190 -22.86 17.28 5.21
CA ASN A 190 -22.54 18.59 5.75
C ASN A 190 -21.18 19.08 5.20
N ARG A 191 -21.23 19.92 4.17
CA ARG A 191 -20.05 20.48 3.50
C ARG A 191 -19.11 21.23 4.44
N LEU A 192 -19.64 21.95 5.43
CA LEU A 192 -18.83 22.66 6.42
C LEU A 192 -18.04 21.70 7.31
N PHE A 193 -18.67 20.59 7.72
CA PHE A 193 -17.99 19.54 8.48
C PHE A 193 -16.85 18.91 7.68
N ILE A 194 -17.10 18.55 6.42
CA ILE A 194 -16.09 17.96 5.53
C ILE A 194 -14.92 18.93 5.32
N HIS A 195 -15.20 20.22 5.14
CA HIS A 195 -14.17 21.25 4.94
C HIS A 195 -13.30 21.45 6.19
N ILE A 196 -13.90 21.54 7.37
CA ILE A 196 -13.17 21.66 8.65
C ILE A 196 -12.27 20.43 8.86
N GLN A 197 -12.79 19.22 8.61
CA GLN A 197 -12.02 17.99 8.75
C GLN A 197 -10.88 17.90 7.73
N CYS A 198 -11.13 18.29 6.48
CA CYS A 198 -10.12 18.40 5.42
C CYS A 198 -8.95 19.32 5.84
N ILE A 199 -9.24 20.48 6.44
CA ILE A 199 -8.20 21.41 6.92
C ILE A 199 -7.42 20.80 8.09
N ILE A 200 -8.13 20.35 9.12
CA ILE A 200 -7.53 19.93 10.38
C ILE A 200 -6.70 18.66 10.19
N THR A 201 -7.30 17.61 9.63
CA THR A 201 -6.67 16.28 9.57
C THR A 201 -5.39 16.31 8.75
N ASP A 202 -5.39 16.95 7.57
CA ASP A 202 -4.20 17.06 6.73
C ASP A 202 -3.09 17.90 7.35
N PHE A 203 -3.42 19.06 7.94
CA PHE A 203 -2.44 19.92 8.59
C PHE A 203 -1.72 19.20 9.74
N PHE A 204 -2.50 18.53 10.61
CA PHE A 204 -1.92 17.77 11.72
C PHE A 204 -1.14 16.56 11.24
N LEU A 205 -1.63 15.79 10.25
CA LEU A 205 -0.89 14.66 9.69
C LEU A 205 0.47 15.10 9.13
N ARG A 206 0.49 16.14 8.30
CA ARG A 206 1.72 16.67 7.67
C ARG A 206 2.71 17.19 8.71
N SER A 207 2.22 17.94 9.70
CA SER A 207 3.05 18.49 10.78
C SER A 207 3.62 17.39 11.68
N LEU A 208 2.78 16.44 12.12
CA LEU A 208 3.21 15.36 13.02
C LEU A 208 4.18 14.38 12.36
N LEU A 209 4.00 14.06 11.08
CA LEU A 209 4.95 13.26 10.31
C LEU A 209 6.33 13.93 10.26
N SER A 210 6.36 15.22 9.93
CA SER A 210 7.60 16.01 9.92
C SER A 210 8.26 16.09 11.30
N ILE A 211 7.48 16.30 12.38
CA ILE A 211 8.02 16.25 13.75
C ILE A 211 8.65 14.90 14.03
N SER A 212 7.98 13.80 13.67
CA SER A 212 8.50 12.44 13.85
C SER A 212 9.85 12.26 13.17
N ASP A 213 10.01 12.74 11.93
CA ASP A 213 11.27 12.67 11.18
C ASP A 213 12.38 13.48 11.84
N TRP A 214 12.09 14.70 12.30
CA TRP A 214 13.06 15.52 13.02
C TRP A 214 13.46 14.93 14.37
N LEU A 215 12.53 14.30 15.10
CA LEU A 215 12.84 13.58 16.34
C LEU A 215 13.71 12.35 16.07
N SER A 216 13.50 11.65 14.94
CA SER A 216 14.37 10.57 14.48
C SER A 216 15.80 11.05 14.23
N ALA A 217 15.97 12.20 13.55
CA ALA A 217 17.27 12.84 13.39
C ALA A 217 17.92 13.23 14.73
N CYS A 218 17.13 13.74 15.68
CA CYS A 218 17.61 14.06 17.03
C CYS A 218 18.07 12.80 17.79
N VAL A 219 17.38 11.66 17.63
CA VAL A 219 17.82 10.36 18.16
C VAL A 219 19.20 9.97 17.61
N ALA A 220 19.43 10.13 16.31
CA ALA A 220 20.71 9.79 15.70
C ALA A 220 21.84 10.72 16.17
N ILE A 221 21.59 12.03 16.28
CA ILE A 221 22.54 13.00 16.84
C ILE A 221 22.89 12.62 18.28
N GLU A 222 21.89 12.36 19.13
CA GLU A 222 22.11 12.03 20.54
C GLU A 222 22.94 10.74 20.69
N ARG A 223 22.68 9.73 19.85
CA ARG A 223 23.47 8.47 19.82
C ARG A 223 24.92 8.74 19.43
N ALA A 224 25.16 9.58 18.42
CA ALA A 224 26.51 9.97 18.03
C ALA A 224 27.22 10.73 19.16
N VAL A 225 26.56 11.69 19.81
CA VAL A 225 27.10 12.46 20.95
C VAL A 225 27.42 11.55 22.14
N THR A 226 26.58 10.55 22.42
CA THR A 226 26.81 9.58 23.50
C THR A 226 28.13 8.83 23.29
N ILE A 227 28.40 8.40 22.05
CA ILE A 227 29.64 7.70 21.70
C ILE A 227 30.85 8.65 21.71
N LEU A 228 30.71 9.87 21.20
CA LEU A 228 31.78 10.87 21.16
C LEU A 228 32.22 11.31 22.56
N LYS A 229 31.27 11.54 23.48
CA LYS A 229 31.58 11.96 24.85
C LYS A 229 31.99 10.79 25.76
N GLY A 230 31.55 9.57 25.46
CA GLY A 230 31.90 8.37 26.23
C GLY A 230 31.65 8.55 27.74
N ALA A 231 32.71 8.40 28.55
CA ALA A 231 32.63 8.56 30.00
C ALA A 231 32.22 9.96 30.47
N ASN A 232 32.46 11.00 29.66
CA ASN A 232 32.11 12.39 29.99
C ASN A 232 30.65 12.74 29.64
N PHE A 233 29.84 11.76 29.24
CA PHE A 233 28.45 11.98 28.86
C PHE A 233 27.56 12.18 30.10
N ASN A 234 26.95 13.37 30.21
CA ASN A 234 26.04 13.71 31.30
C ASN A 234 24.57 13.40 30.93
N LYS A 235 24.04 12.32 31.53
CA LYS A 235 22.65 11.86 31.31
C LYS A 235 21.59 12.87 31.74
N ASN A 236 21.80 13.61 32.82
CA ASN A 236 20.81 14.58 33.33
C ASN A 236 20.72 15.81 32.43
N GLN A 237 21.88 16.30 31.95
CA GLN A 237 21.92 17.38 30.97
C GLN A 237 21.24 16.96 29.66
N SER A 238 21.54 15.75 29.18
CA SER A 238 20.93 15.17 27.98
C SER A 238 19.39 15.14 28.07
N LYS A 239 18.82 14.67 29.19
CA LYS A 239 17.36 14.68 29.40
C LYS A 239 16.75 16.09 29.37
N ARG A 240 17.43 17.09 29.93
CA ARG A 240 16.95 18.48 29.95
C ARG A 240 16.96 19.09 28.54
N ILE A 241 18.06 18.89 27.81
CA ILE A 241 18.18 19.35 26.42
C ILE A 241 17.12 18.69 25.55
N ALA A 242 16.90 17.37 25.68
CA ALA A 242 15.91 16.66 24.88
C ALA A 242 14.50 17.23 25.00
N LYS A 243 14.05 17.56 26.23
CA LYS A 243 12.74 18.20 26.43
C LYS A 243 12.63 19.57 25.77
N GLN A 244 13.69 20.37 25.80
CA GLN A 244 13.73 21.69 25.15
C GLN A 244 13.74 21.56 23.62
N VAL A 245 14.53 20.63 23.08
CA VAL A 245 14.62 20.35 21.64
C VAL A 245 13.28 19.86 21.10
N ILE A 246 12.59 18.95 21.81
CA ILE A 246 11.24 18.49 21.41
C ILE A 246 10.29 19.69 21.26
N LEU A 247 10.22 20.55 22.27
CA LEU A 247 9.34 21.73 22.22
C LEU A 247 9.68 22.64 21.04
N PHE A 248 10.97 22.89 20.81
CA PHE A 248 11.45 23.72 19.71
C PHE A 248 11.12 23.12 18.34
N VAL A 249 11.37 21.83 18.14
CA VAL A 249 11.04 21.11 16.90
C VAL A 249 9.54 21.19 16.62
N CYS A 250 8.69 20.94 17.62
CA CYS A 250 7.24 21.05 17.46
C CYS A 250 6.83 22.47 17.03
N ILE A 251 7.32 23.50 17.72
CA ILE A 251 6.96 24.89 17.38
C ILE A 251 7.41 25.25 15.96
N LEU A 252 8.66 24.97 15.60
CA LEU A 252 9.17 25.30 14.27
C LEU A 252 8.40 24.60 13.15
N THR A 253 8.13 23.29 13.31
CA THR A 253 7.42 22.50 12.29
C THR A 253 5.97 22.94 12.12
N PHE A 254 5.25 23.29 13.20
CA PHE A 254 3.91 23.86 13.07
C PHE A 254 3.91 25.21 12.36
N LEU A 255 4.89 26.06 12.66
CA LEU A 255 5.04 27.36 11.97
C LEU A 255 5.37 27.19 10.49
N THR A 256 6.18 26.21 10.10
CA THR A 256 6.50 25.97 8.69
C THR A 256 5.30 25.51 7.86
N TYR A 257 4.31 24.86 8.47
CA TYR A 257 3.11 24.38 7.74
C TYR A 257 1.87 25.26 7.91
N ILE A 258 1.98 26.41 8.59
CA ILE A 258 0.82 27.23 8.93
C ILE A 258 0.07 27.81 7.70
N HIS A 259 0.74 27.90 6.54
CA HIS A 259 0.15 28.38 5.29
C HIS A 259 -0.78 27.35 4.63
N ASP A 260 -0.61 26.07 4.94
CA ASP A 260 -1.34 24.94 4.33
C ASP A 260 -2.85 24.96 4.64
N PRO A 261 -3.30 25.10 5.92
CA PRO A 261 -4.72 25.24 6.26
C PRO A 261 -5.49 26.30 5.49
N ILE A 262 -4.84 27.43 5.19
CA ILE A 262 -5.47 28.63 4.63
C ILE A 262 -5.85 28.42 3.16
N HIS A 263 -5.12 27.57 2.44
CA HIS A 263 -5.28 27.38 0.99
C HIS A 263 -6.00 26.08 0.62
N ARG A 264 -6.57 25.39 1.62
CA ARG A 264 -7.36 24.17 1.42
C ARG A 264 -8.83 24.49 1.14
N HIS A 265 -9.34 23.88 0.09
CA HIS A 265 -10.72 24.02 -0.34
C HIS A 265 -11.24 22.67 -0.86
N LEU A 266 -12.56 22.54 -0.87
CA LEU A 266 -13.23 21.37 -1.42
C LEU A 266 -13.53 21.59 -2.90
N ILE A 267 -13.20 20.61 -3.74
CA ILE A 267 -13.61 20.54 -5.13
C ILE A 267 -14.53 19.33 -5.28
N ASP A 268 -15.65 19.52 -5.96
CA ASP A 268 -16.58 18.44 -6.29
C ASP A 268 -16.27 17.98 -7.72
N ASP A 269 -16.04 16.68 -7.87
CA ASP A 269 -15.88 15.99 -9.15
C ASP A 269 -17.26 15.50 -9.59
N GLU A 270 -17.81 16.15 -10.61
CA GLU A 270 -19.16 15.86 -11.13
C GLU A 270 -19.22 14.52 -11.89
N GLU A 271 -18.11 14.06 -12.47
CA GLU A 271 -18.04 12.81 -13.23
C GLU A 271 -17.99 11.61 -12.29
N GLU A 272 -17.14 11.68 -11.26
CA GLU A 272 -17.02 10.60 -10.27
C GLU A 272 -17.98 10.74 -9.07
N GLN A 273 -18.76 11.83 -9.00
CA GLN A 273 -19.62 12.17 -7.87
C GLN A 273 -18.88 12.17 -6.52
N ARG A 274 -17.66 12.76 -6.48
CA ARG A 274 -16.76 12.73 -5.33
C ARG A 274 -16.29 14.11 -4.92
N THR A 275 -16.27 14.39 -3.61
CA THR A 275 -15.69 15.62 -3.07
C THR A 275 -14.23 15.40 -2.65
N TRP A 276 -13.32 16.18 -3.22
CA TRP A 276 -11.89 16.16 -2.95
C TRP A 276 -11.45 17.32 -2.06
N CYS A 277 -10.52 17.05 -1.14
CA CYS A 277 -9.82 18.05 -0.36
C CYS A 277 -8.50 18.40 -1.06
N VAL A 278 -8.43 19.56 -1.70
CA VAL A 278 -7.25 19.97 -2.47
C VAL A 278 -6.65 21.27 -1.97
N ILE A 279 -5.39 21.48 -2.31
CA ILE A 279 -4.63 22.68 -1.97
C ILE A 279 -4.38 23.48 -3.25
N LYS A 280 -4.65 24.79 -3.22
CA LYS A 280 -4.32 25.69 -4.34
C LYS A 280 -3.59 26.91 -3.83
N TYR A 281 -2.26 26.84 -3.89
CA TYR A 281 -1.39 27.96 -3.55
C TYR A 281 -1.22 28.93 -4.72
N PRO A 282 -1.03 30.23 -4.47
CA PRO A 282 -0.45 31.16 -5.46
C PRO A 282 1.02 30.81 -5.75
N SER A 283 1.54 31.20 -6.91
CA SER A 283 2.85 30.76 -7.43
C SER A 283 4.03 30.98 -6.46
N SER A 284 4.04 32.09 -5.70
CA SER A 284 5.08 32.34 -4.69
C SER A 284 5.04 31.34 -3.53
N LEU A 285 3.83 30.99 -3.07
CA LEU A 285 3.63 30.02 -1.99
C LEU A 285 3.85 28.58 -2.46
N GLN A 286 3.62 28.27 -3.75
CA GLN A 286 3.96 26.97 -4.32
C GLN A 286 5.46 26.68 -4.24
N ILE A 287 6.29 27.66 -4.64
CA ILE A 287 7.76 27.52 -4.58
C ILE A 287 8.21 27.36 -3.12
N TYR A 288 7.65 28.17 -2.22
CA TYR A 288 7.95 28.07 -0.79
C TYR A 288 7.57 26.70 -0.19
N ASP A 289 6.36 26.21 -0.47
CA ASP A 289 5.88 24.90 -0.01
C ASP A 289 6.76 23.75 -0.55
N TRP A 290 7.13 23.82 -1.82
CA TRP A 290 8.02 22.85 -2.45
C TRP A 290 9.41 22.84 -1.78
N ILE A 291 10.02 24.01 -1.55
CA ILE A 291 11.31 24.12 -0.85
C ILE A 291 11.19 23.52 0.55
N LEU A 292 10.16 23.87 1.30
CA LEU A 292 9.95 23.32 2.64
C LEU A 292 9.80 21.80 2.62
N ASN A 293 9.00 21.25 1.71
CA ASN A 293 8.83 19.81 1.57
C ASN A 293 10.17 19.12 1.31
N VAL A 294 10.96 19.64 0.37
CA VAL A 294 12.28 19.09 0.07
C VAL A 294 13.19 19.12 1.31
N LEU A 295 13.19 20.22 2.07
CA LEU A 295 14.02 20.36 3.27
C LEU A 295 13.57 19.41 4.39
N HIS A 296 12.29 19.42 4.76
CA HIS A 296 11.74 18.55 5.79
C HIS A 296 11.88 17.07 5.43
N PHE A 297 11.80 16.74 4.15
CA PHE A 297 12.00 15.38 3.66
C PHE A 297 13.47 14.96 3.67
N SER A 298 14.37 15.80 3.16
CA SER A 298 15.75 15.38 2.84
C SER A 298 16.72 15.52 4.03
N ILE A 299 16.53 16.55 4.86
CA ILE A 299 17.48 16.85 5.95
C ILE A 299 17.51 15.77 7.03
N PRO A 300 16.38 15.28 7.57
CA PRO A 300 16.43 14.27 8.63
C PRO A 300 17.12 12.96 8.22
N PRO A 301 16.85 12.37 7.03
CA PRO A 301 17.60 11.22 6.54
C PRO A 301 19.10 11.49 6.36
N LEU A 302 19.48 12.66 5.85
CA LEU A 302 20.89 13.06 5.72
C LEU A 302 21.59 13.08 7.09
N ILE A 303 20.96 13.67 8.11
CA ILE A 303 21.48 13.68 9.49
C ILE A 303 21.65 12.25 10.01
N ASN A 304 20.68 11.36 9.77
CA ASN A 304 20.76 9.95 10.17
C ASN A 304 21.95 9.25 9.52
N CYS A 305 22.16 9.43 8.21
CA CYS A 305 23.30 8.86 7.49
C CYS A 305 24.64 9.37 8.02
N ILE A 306 24.78 10.69 8.20
CA ILE A 306 26.02 11.30 8.74
C ILE A 306 26.29 10.80 10.16
N SER A 307 25.27 10.75 11.02
CA SER A 307 25.39 10.26 12.40
C SER A 307 25.79 8.78 12.44
N ALA A 308 25.23 7.94 11.58
CA ALA A 308 25.60 6.54 11.47
C ALA A 308 27.07 6.35 11.03
N LEU A 309 27.55 7.15 10.07
CA LEU A 309 28.96 7.15 9.67
C LEU A 309 29.88 7.56 10.82
N ILE A 310 29.52 8.62 11.57
CA ILE A 310 30.27 9.06 12.76
C ILE A 310 30.37 7.92 13.78
N ILE A 311 29.25 7.23 14.06
CA ILE A 311 29.20 6.09 14.99
C ILE A 311 30.16 4.98 14.53
N ILE A 312 30.08 4.56 13.27
CA ILE A 312 30.91 3.48 12.73
C ILE A 312 32.39 3.84 12.79
N ILE A 313 32.76 5.04 12.33
CA ILE A 313 34.17 5.49 12.30
C ILE A 313 34.73 5.60 13.72
N TYR A 314 33.98 6.22 14.64
CA TYR A 314 34.47 6.45 16.00
C TYR A 314 34.54 5.16 16.81
N ALA A 315 33.55 4.27 16.68
CA ALA A 315 33.59 2.94 17.29
C ALA A 315 34.78 2.13 16.76
N THR A 316 35.06 2.20 15.46
CA THR A 316 36.23 1.54 14.84
C THR A 316 37.54 2.08 15.39
N ARG A 317 37.69 3.41 15.45
CA ARG A 317 38.91 4.05 16.01
C ARG A 317 39.13 3.67 17.46
N THR A 318 38.07 3.68 18.26
CA THR A 318 38.13 3.31 19.68
C THR A 318 38.56 1.85 19.87
N ARG A 319 37.93 0.92 19.12
CA ARG A 319 38.31 -0.50 19.14
C ARG A 319 39.72 -0.74 18.62
N SER A 320 40.15 -0.04 17.57
CA SER A 320 41.52 -0.16 17.02
C SER A 320 42.59 0.28 18.02
N LYS A 321 42.34 1.32 18.83
CA LYS A 321 43.24 1.73 19.91
C LYS A 321 43.35 0.68 21.02
N ALA A 322 42.25 -0.03 21.31
CA ALA A 322 42.21 -1.08 22.34
C ALA A 322 42.80 -2.42 21.85
N GLN A 323 42.54 -2.81 20.61
CA GLN A 323 42.95 -4.09 20.01
C GLN A 323 44.07 -3.89 18.99
N LYS A 324 45.29 -3.64 19.47
CA LYS A 324 46.48 -3.40 18.61
C LYS A 324 46.87 -4.56 17.68
N LYS A 325 46.35 -5.77 17.91
CA LYS A 325 46.67 -6.99 17.12
C LYS A 325 45.87 -7.12 15.83
N LEU A 326 44.74 -6.42 15.69
CA LEU A 326 43.84 -6.52 14.54
C LEU A 326 44.07 -5.35 13.57
N LEU A 327 43.96 -5.62 12.28
CA LEU A 327 44.12 -4.61 11.24
C LEU A 327 42.90 -3.67 11.22
N TYR A 328 43.12 -2.37 11.06
CA TYR A 328 42.05 -1.36 11.06
C TYR A 328 40.90 -1.71 10.09
N ARG A 329 41.23 -2.22 8.89
CA ARG A 329 40.23 -2.64 7.89
C ARG A 329 39.34 -3.79 8.35
N GLN A 330 39.87 -4.74 9.13
CA GLN A 330 39.09 -5.86 9.66
C GLN A 330 38.09 -5.36 10.71
N ILE A 331 38.56 -4.51 11.65
CA ILE A 331 37.71 -3.88 12.67
C ILE A 331 36.61 -3.02 12.01
N LEU A 332 36.96 -2.26 10.97
CA LEU A 332 35.99 -1.45 10.23
C LEU A 332 34.89 -2.30 9.58
N ARG A 333 35.26 -3.43 8.95
CA ARG A 333 34.31 -4.35 8.33
C ARG A 333 33.35 -4.95 9.36
N GLU A 334 33.87 -5.34 10.52
CA GLU A 334 33.04 -5.83 11.64
C GLU A 334 32.09 -4.74 12.17
N GLN A 335 32.59 -3.51 12.38
CA GLN A 335 31.74 -2.40 12.83
C GLN A 335 30.66 -2.05 11.81
N PHE A 336 31.01 -2.06 10.53
CA PHE A 336 30.06 -1.83 9.45
C PHE A 336 29.00 -2.93 9.42
N GLN A 337 29.37 -4.20 9.51
CA GLN A 337 28.40 -5.30 9.55
C GLN A 337 27.46 -5.21 10.76
N HIS A 338 27.98 -4.80 11.92
CA HIS A 338 27.18 -4.65 13.12
C HIS A 338 26.18 -3.48 13.03
N HIS A 339 26.60 -2.36 12.43
CA HIS A 339 25.81 -1.11 12.39
C HIS A 339 25.15 -0.82 11.04
N LYS A 340 25.28 -1.69 10.03
CA LYS A 340 24.71 -1.48 8.67
C LYS A 340 23.22 -1.11 8.69
N HIS A 341 22.47 -1.62 9.68
CA HIS A 341 21.05 -1.32 9.85
C HIS A 341 20.78 0.18 10.07
N LEU A 342 21.70 0.93 10.69
CA LEU A 342 21.59 2.39 10.87
C LEU A 342 21.71 3.16 9.55
N LEU A 343 22.32 2.58 8.51
CA LEU A 343 22.42 3.15 7.18
C LEU A 343 21.30 2.65 6.25
N ILE A 344 20.87 1.40 6.43
CA ILE A 344 19.80 0.80 5.62
C ILE A 344 18.46 1.49 5.88
N SER A 345 18.13 1.77 7.16
CA SER A 345 16.84 2.37 7.52
C SER A 345 16.58 3.73 6.86
N PRO A 346 17.50 4.72 6.88
CA PRO A 346 17.33 5.98 6.15
C PRO A 346 17.20 5.80 4.64
N CYS A 347 17.95 4.88 4.02
CA CYS A 347 17.84 4.60 2.59
C CYS A 347 16.46 4.05 2.22
N ILE A 348 15.91 3.14 3.02
CA ILE A 348 14.55 2.61 2.80
C ILE A 348 13.51 3.74 2.92
N LEU A 349 13.64 4.62 3.91
CA LEU A 349 12.72 5.75 4.08
C LEU A 349 12.75 6.69 2.87
N ILE A 350 13.93 6.98 2.31
CA ILE A 350 14.05 7.79 1.10
C ILE A 350 13.36 7.11 -0.10
N ILE A 351 13.57 5.81 -0.28
CA ILE A 351 12.96 5.04 -1.38
C ILE A 351 11.43 5.03 -1.26
N LEU A 352 10.90 4.76 -0.06
CA LEU A 352 9.45 4.68 0.17
C LEU A 352 8.73 6.02 -0.01
N ALA A 353 9.42 7.12 0.20
CA ALA A 353 8.83 8.46 0.15
C ALA A 353 9.14 9.22 -1.15
N LEU A 354 10.03 8.69 -2.01
CA LEU A 354 10.32 9.22 -3.34
C LEU A 354 9.05 9.44 -4.20
N PRO A 355 8.04 8.54 -4.20
CA PRO A 355 6.82 8.74 -4.98
C PRO A 355 5.97 9.94 -4.55
N ARG A 356 6.25 10.55 -3.38
CA ARG A 356 5.56 11.76 -2.91
C ARG A 356 6.21 13.05 -3.40
N LEU A 357 7.41 12.97 -3.97
CA LEU A 357 8.19 14.11 -4.48
C LEU A 357 8.09 14.27 -6.00
N ILE A 358 7.74 13.19 -6.69
CA ILE A 358 7.38 13.15 -8.12
C ILE A 358 5.88 13.43 -8.20
#